data_AF-A0A497I8A6-F1
#
_entry.id   AF-A0A497I8A6-F1
#
_cell.length_a   1.000
_cell.length_b   1.000
_cell.length_c   1.000
_cell.angle_alpha   90.00
_cell.angle_beta   90.00
_cell.angle_gamma   90.00
#
_symmetry.space_group_name_H-M   'P 1'
#
loop_
_entity.id
_entity.type
_entity.pdbx_description
1 polymer ?
#
loop_
_entity_poly.entity_id
_entity_poly.type
_entity_poly.pdbx_seq_one_letter_code
_entity_poly.pdbx_strand_id
1 'polypeptide(L)'
;MLALTDENVQTIAELTNTNDLLAIKPVVLRLYSELESRGALLPREKQANLASLVYIAARKKGLPILLEDLEYVFGVNRKRIFRFLKRNIRALRIHLPPEDPLPFLDRYAKEFNLTPKEYRKVKSLLLKIPLSGKSVKAMVISTIVYVKNLDAIKIAKEYRVSPYTIKIYRDLLKSL
;
A
#
# COMPACT_ATOMS: atom_id res chain seq x y z
N MET A 1 -25.54 6.18 8.27
CA MET A 1 -24.39 5.27 8.05
C MET A 1 -23.49 5.93 7.00
N LEU A 2 -22.26 6.32 7.32
CA LEU A 2 -21.35 6.93 6.33
C LEU A 2 -20.63 5.77 5.65
N ALA A 3 -21.24 5.26 4.58
CA ALA A 3 -20.75 4.11 3.83
C ALA A 3 -19.55 4.53 2.95
N LEU A 4 -18.69 3.56 2.62
CA LEU A 4 -17.70 3.71 1.54
C LEU A 4 -18.44 4.17 0.28
N THR A 5 -18.27 5.44 -0.10
CA THR A 5 -18.96 6.01 -1.26
C THR A 5 -18.35 5.46 -2.53
N ASP A 6 -19.13 5.41 -3.61
CA ASP A 6 -18.61 5.01 -4.92
C ASP A 6 -17.52 5.97 -5.41
N GLU A 7 -17.63 7.25 -5.05
CA GLU A 7 -16.57 8.26 -5.26
C GLU A 7 -15.27 7.85 -4.56
N ASN A 8 -15.30 7.46 -3.28
CA ASN A 8 -14.08 6.99 -2.60
C ASN A 8 -13.47 5.77 -3.29
N VAL A 9 -14.30 4.83 -3.77
CA VAL A 9 -13.80 3.64 -4.49
C VAL A 9 -13.17 4.03 -5.81
N GLN A 10 -13.80 4.92 -6.57
CA GLN A 10 -13.29 5.44 -7.84
C GLN A 10 -11.99 6.20 -7.66
N THR A 11 -11.89 7.12 -6.70
CA THR A 11 -10.63 7.85 -6.44
C THR A 11 -9.50 6.91 -6.08
N ILE A 12 -9.75 5.87 -5.26
CA ILE A 12 -8.72 4.88 -4.94
C ILE A 12 -8.34 4.05 -6.19
N ALA A 13 -9.31 3.71 -7.04
CA ALA A 13 -9.08 2.96 -8.29
C ALA A 13 -8.17 3.75 -9.24
N GLU A 14 -8.43 5.05 -9.38
CA GLU A 14 -7.61 5.99 -10.14
C GLU A 14 -6.20 6.09 -9.57
N LEU A 15 -6.04 6.32 -8.25
CA LEU A 15 -4.73 6.46 -7.61
C LEU A 15 -3.87 5.20 -7.70
N THR A 16 -4.49 4.04 -7.75
CA THR A 16 -3.80 2.74 -7.77
C THR A 16 -3.74 2.11 -9.16
N ASN A 17 -4.30 2.74 -10.19
CA ASN A 17 -4.44 2.19 -11.53
C ASN A 17 -5.06 0.77 -11.54
N THR A 18 -6.01 0.52 -10.63
CA THR A 18 -6.59 -0.82 -10.43
C THR A 18 -8.12 -0.78 -10.48
N ASN A 19 -8.71 -1.39 -11.51
CA ASN A 19 -10.17 -1.45 -11.67
C ASN A 19 -10.86 -2.44 -10.71
N ASP A 20 -10.09 -3.32 -10.05
CA ASP A 20 -10.61 -4.36 -9.15
C ASP A 20 -11.11 -3.84 -7.79
N LEU A 21 -11.07 -2.52 -7.58
CA LEU A 21 -11.48 -1.88 -6.33
C LEU A 21 -12.98 -1.91 -6.06
N LEU A 22 -13.81 -2.06 -7.10
CA LEU A 22 -15.24 -2.35 -6.91
C LEU A 22 -15.45 -3.67 -6.17
N ALA A 23 -14.54 -4.65 -6.34
CA ALA A 23 -14.65 -5.96 -5.71
C ALA A 23 -14.32 -5.95 -4.21
N ILE A 24 -13.70 -4.89 -3.67
CA ILE A 24 -13.41 -4.81 -2.23
C ILE A 24 -14.56 -4.21 -1.41
N LYS A 25 -15.47 -3.44 -2.02
CA LYS A 25 -16.59 -2.80 -1.32
C LYS A 25 -17.42 -3.80 -0.50
N PRO A 26 -17.84 -4.97 -1.03
CA PRO A 26 -18.56 -5.97 -0.22
C PRO A 26 -17.74 -6.52 0.96
N VAL A 27 -16.43 -6.68 0.77
CA VAL A 27 -15.52 -7.15 1.82
C VAL A 27 -15.42 -6.11 2.94
N VAL A 28 -15.29 -4.83 2.59
CA VAL A 28 -15.22 -3.72 3.56
C VAL A 28 -16.51 -3.63 4.36
N LEU A 29 -17.67 -3.69 3.71
CA LEU A 29 -18.97 -3.66 4.39
C LEU A 29 -19.11 -4.83 5.38
N ARG A 30 -18.75 -6.04 4.96
CA ARG A 30 -18.76 -7.22 5.86
C ARG A 30 -17.85 -7.03 7.07
N LEU A 31 -16.61 -6.54 6.87
CA LEU A 31 -15.68 -6.29 7.99
C LEU A 31 -16.19 -5.19 8.92
N TYR A 32 -16.90 -4.19 8.39
CA TYR A 32 -17.50 -3.12 9.18
C TYR A 32 -18.61 -3.66 10.08
N SER A 33 -19.56 -4.40 9.50
CA SER A 33 -20.65 -5.04 10.25
C SER A 33 -20.11 -6.01 11.30
N GLU A 34 -19.04 -6.74 10.97
CA GLU A 34 -18.39 -7.64 11.92
C GLU A 34 -17.74 -6.86 13.09
N LEU A 35 -17.05 -5.74 12.84
CA LEU A 35 -16.53 -4.88 13.91
C LEU A 35 -17.63 -4.30 14.81
N GLU A 36 -18.74 -3.90 14.20
CA GLU A 36 -19.91 -3.38 14.91
C GLU A 36 -20.52 -4.44 15.81
N SER A 37 -20.76 -5.66 15.29
CA SER A 37 -21.28 -6.79 16.07
C SER A 37 -20.40 -7.18 17.26
N ARG A 38 -19.09 -6.93 17.16
CA ARG A 38 -18.11 -7.20 18.23
C ARG A 38 -17.96 -6.03 19.22
N GLY A 39 -18.71 -4.93 19.06
CA GLY A 39 -18.60 -3.74 19.90
C GLY A 39 -17.24 -3.02 19.80
N ALA A 40 -16.44 -3.34 18.78
CA ALA A 40 -15.07 -2.83 18.63
C ALA A 40 -14.99 -1.56 17.79
N LEU A 41 -16.08 -1.23 17.08
CA LEU A 41 -16.21 -0.05 16.25
C LEU A 41 -16.21 1.23 17.11
N LEU A 42 -15.41 2.22 16.70
CA LEU A 42 -15.40 3.55 17.33
C LEU A 42 -16.28 4.52 16.54
N PRO A 43 -17.48 4.88 17.02
CA PRO A 43 -18.47 5.62 16.20
C PRO A 43 -18.04 7.03 15.80
N ARG A 44 -17.18 7.67 16.61
CA ARG A 44 -16.65 9.02 16.34
C ARG A 44 -15.53 9.03 15.30
N GLU A 45 -15.01 7.86 14.92
CA GLU A 45 -13.80 7.70 14.12
C GLU A 45 -14.12 7.00 12.79
N LYS A 46 -15.21 7.42 12.14
CA LYS A 46 -15.76 6.74 10.96
C LYS A 46 -14.73 6.61 9.83
N GLN A 47 -14.07 7.71 9.47
CA GLN A 47 -13.10 7.73 8.38
C GLN A 47 -11.86 6.88 8.67
N ALA A 48 -11.34 6.94 9.91
CA ALA A 48 -10.18 6.15 10.30
C ALA A 48 -10.50 4.64 10.33
N ASN A 49 -11.69 4.26 10.82
CA ASN A 49 -12.17 2.88 10.74
C ASN A 49 -12.28 2.43 9.29
N LEU A 50 -12.97 3.21 8.46
CA LEU A 50 -13.22 2.86 7.06
C LEU A 50 -11.93 2.71 6.25
N ALA A 51 -11.03 3.69 6.33
CA ALA A 51 -9.71 3.64 5.69
C ALA A 51 -8.94 2.38 6.10
N SER A 52 -8.93 2.05 7.39
CA SER A 52 -8.23 0.84 7.86
C SER A 52 -8.86 -0.46 7.35
N LEU A 53 -10.19 -0.52 7.21
CA LEU A 53 -10.89 -1.69 6.68
C LEU A 53 -10.67 -1.85 5.18
N VAL A 54 -10.65 -0.74 4.43
CA VAL A 54 -10.26 -0.71 3.02
C VAL A 54 -8.85 -1.27 2.86
N TYR A 55 -7.90 -0.83 3.70
CA TYR A 55 -6.53 -1.36 3.68
C TYR A 55 -6.50 -2.87 3.94
N ILE A 56 -7.24 -3.37 4.95
CA ILE A 56 -7.32 -4.81 5.24
C ILE A 56 -7.90 -5.58 4.05
N ALA A 57 -8.98 -5.08 3.45
CA ALA A 57 -9.64 -5.74 2.33
C ALA A 57 -8.73 -5.80 1.09
N ALA A 58 -8.05 -4.70 0.79
CA ALA A 58 -7.07 -4.62 -0.28
C ALA A 58 -5.90 -5.58 -0.08
N ARG A 59 -5.36 -5.64 1.14
CA ARG A 59 -4.30 -6.61 1.51
C ARG A 59 -4.74 -8.05 1.34
N LYS A 60 -5.98 -8.38 1.69
CA LYS A 60 -6.55 -9.72 1.47
C LYS A 60 -6.74 -10.07 -0.02
N LYS A 61 -6.86 -9.07 -0.88
CA LYS A 61 -7.05 -9.21 -2.33
C LYS A 61 -5.78 -9.00 -3.14
N GLY A 62 -4.65 -8.70 -2.50
CA GLY A 62 -3.38 -8.43 -3.18
C GLY A 62 -3.34 -7.10 -3.95
N LEU A 63 -4.20 -6.13 -3.59
CA LEU A 63 -4.25 -4.84 -4.28
C LEU A 63 -3.18 -3.88 -3.74
N PRO A 64 -2.44 -3.14 -4.60
CA PRO A 64 -1.31 -2.29 -4.22
C PRO A 64 -1.75 -0.92 -3.65
N ILE A 65 -2.48 -0.93 -2.54
CA ILE A 65 -2.92 0.28 -1.83
C ILE A 65 -1.90 0.66 -0.76
N LEU A 66 -1.46 1.91 -0.77
CA LEU A 66 -0.63 2.50 0.27
C LEU A 66 -1.45 3.22 1.33
N LEU A 67 -0.90 3.36 2.53
CA LEU A 67 -1.52 4.19 3.57
C LEU A 67 -1.58 5.66 3.16
N GLU A 68 -0.64 6.13 2.34
CA GLU A 68 -0.65 7.47 1.76
C GLU A 68 -1.82 7.68 0.79
N ASP A 69 -2.19 6.66 -0.01
CA ASP A 69 -3.34 6.73 -0.91
C ASP A 69 -4.63 6.94 -0.08
N LEU A 70 -4.73 6.23 1.05
CA LEU A 70 -5.87 6.34 1.96
C LEU A 70 -5.87 7.64 2.76
N GLU A 71 -4.69 8.16 3.11
CA GLU A 71 -4.58 9.48 3.75
C GLU A 71 -5.13 10.58 2.83
N TYR A 72 -4.82 10.50 1.54
CA TYR A 72 -5.35 11.42 0.54
C TYR A 72 -6.88 11.31 0.40
N VAL A 73 -7.41 10.09 0.23
CA VAL A 73 -8.85 9.89 -0.03
C VAL A 73 -9.71 10.16 1.19
N PHE A 74 -9.29 9.72 2.38
CA PHE A 74 -10.10 9.82 3.59
C PHE A 74 -9.81 11.10 4.41
N GLY A 75 -8.78 11.87 4.05
CA GLY A 75 -8.35 13.04 4.83
C GLY A 75 -7.86 12.69 6.24
N VAL A 76 -7.50 11.43 6.49
CA VAL A 76 -7.06 10.94 7.79
C VAL A 76 -5.56 10.67 7.76
N ASN A 77 -4.82 11.22 8.72
CA ASN A 77 -3.37 11.02 8.75
C ASN A 77 -2.97 9.53 8.73
N ARG A 78 -1.98 9.14 7.91
CA ARG A 78 -1.55 7.74 7.75
C ARG A 78 -1.17 7.04 9.05
N LYS A 79 -0.59 7.76 10.03
CA LYS A 79 -0.27 7.19 11.35
C LYS A 79 -1.53 6.85 12.14
N ARG A 80 -2.60 7.64 11.99
CA ARG A 80 -3.91 7.36 12.58
C ARG A 80 -4.55 6.15 11.89
N ILE A 81 -4.55 6.10 10.56
CA ILE A 81 -5.01 4.92 9.81
C ILE A 81 -4.28 3.66 10.27
N PHE A 82 -2.95 3.70 10.41
CA PHE A 82 -2.15 2.57 10.87
C PHE A 82 -2.47 2.11 12.30
N ARG A 83 -2.78 3.04 13.21
CA ARG A 83 -3.25 2.69 14.57
C ARG A 83 -4.58 1.95 14.53
N PHE A 84 -5.53 2.45 13.72
CA PHE A 84 -6.82 1.81 13.51
C PHE A 84 -6.69 0.46 12.82
N LEU A 85 -5.79 0.33 11.86
CA LEU A 85 -5.44 -0.93 11.23
C LEU A 85 -5.02 -1.97 12.27
N LYS A 86 -4.04 -1.66 13.14
CA LYS A 86 -3.60 -2.58 14.20
C LYS A 86 -4.73 -2.94 15.16
N ARG A 87 -5.56 -1.98 15.55
CA ARG A 87 -6.72 -2.20 16.41
C ARG A 87 -7.73 -3.16 15.75
N ASN A 88 -8.09 -2.89 14.51
CA ASN A 88 -9.14 -3.61 13.79
C ASN A 88 -8.69 -5.02 13.41
N ILE A 89 -7.42 -5.21 13.03
CA ILE A 89 -6.81 -6.54 12.83
C ILE A 89 -6.94 -7.39 14.10
N ARG A 90 -6.61 -6.83 15.27
CA ARG A 90 -6.74 -7.53 16.56
C ARG A 90 -8.19 -7.85 16.89
N ALA A 91 -9.09 -6.87 16.75
CA ALA A 91 -10.51 -7.04 17.03
C ALA A 91 -11.16 -8.11 16.14
N LEU A 92 -10.79 -8.16 14.86
CA LEU A 92 -11.28 -9.12 13.88
C LEU A 92 -10.52 -10.45 13.89
N ARG A 93 -9.43 -10.57 14.66
CA ARG A 93 -8.53 -11.74 14.68
C ARG A 93 -8.00 -12.10 13.29
N ILE A 94 -7.66 -11.09 12.50
CA ILE A 94 -7.10 -11.27 11.15
C ILE A 94 -5.58 -11.39 11.26
N HIS A 95 -4.98 -12.29 10.50
CA HIS A 95 -3.55 -12.27 10.23
C HIS A 95 -3.30 -11.61 8.87
N LEU A 96 -2.38 -10.66 8.81
CA LEU A 96 -1.90 -10.09 7.55
C LEU A 96 -0.42 -10.45 7.38
N PRO A 97 -0.04 -11.22 6.35
CA PRO A 97 1.36 -11.49 6.06
C PRO A 97 2.07 -10.19 5.62
N PRO A 98 3.41 -10.17 5.54
CA PRO A 98 4.15 -9.10 4.88
C PRO A 98 3.57 -8.78 3.51
N GLU A 99 3.67 -7.52 3.10
CA GLU A 99 3.09 -7.05 1.84
C GLU A 99 3.93 -7.55 0.67
N ASP A 100 3.27 -8.09 -0.35
CA ASP A 100 3.94 -8.53 -1.57
C ASP A 100 4.37 -7.28 -2.38
N PRO A 101 5.66 -7.14 -2.74
CA PRO A 101 6.12 -6.03 -3.56
C PRO A 101 5.71 -6.12 -5.03
N LEU A 102 5.31 -7.28 -5.55
CA LEU A 102 5.05 -7.44 -6.98
C LEU A 102 3.85 -6.62 -7.50
N PRO A 103 2.69 -6.57 -6.82
CA PRO A 103 1.60 -5.69 -7.24
C PRO A 103 1.99 -4.21 -7.31
N PHE A 104 2.91 -3.77 -6.42
CA PHE A 104 3.44 -2.41 -6.44
C PHE A 104 4.43 -2.21 -7.59
N LEU A 105 5.21 -3.23 -7.96
CA LEU A 105 6.03 -3.17 -9.16
C LEU A 105 5.16 -2.96 -10.40
N ASP A 106 4.02 -3.63 -10.53
CA ASP A 106 3.14 -3.45 -11.69
C ASP A 106 2.60 -2.02 -11.78
N ARG A 107 2.23 -1.43 -10.64
CA ARG A 107 1.85 -0.01 -10.53
C ARG A 107 2.98 0.90 -11.00
N TYR A 108 4.16 0.79 -10.40
CA TYR A 108 5.30 1.67 -10.69
C TYR A 108 5.96 1.40 -12.04
N ALA A 109 5.84 0.20 -12.60
CA ALA A 109 6.44 -0.13 -13.88
C ALA A 109 5.90 0.76 -15.02
N LYS A 110 4.60 1.06 -14.97
CA LYS A 110 3.95 1.98 -15.89
C LYS A 110 4.40 3.42 -15.66
N GLU A 111 4.39 3.87 -14.40
CA GLU A 111 4.80 5.23 -14.02
C GLU A 111 6.26 5.54 -14.44
N PHE A 112 7.17 4.58 -14.29
CA PHE A 112 8.59 4.72 -14.63
C PHE A 112 8.94 4.29 -16.07
N ASN A 113 7.94 3.92 -16.89
CA ASN A 113 8.12 3.41 -18.25
C ASN A 113 9.22 2.33 -18.32
N LEU A 114 9.08 1.26 -17.53
CA LEU A 114 10.05 0.17 -17.53
C LEU A 114 9.96 -0.62 -18.82
N THR A 115 11.12 -0.92 -19.43
CA THR A 115 11.18 -1.91 -20.51
C THR A 115 10.93 -3.33 -19.96
N PRO A 116 10.53 -4.31 -20.79
CA PRO A 116 10.37 -5.69 -20.33
C PRO A 116 11.64 -6.27 -19.67
N LYS A 117 12.82 -5.88 -20.16
CA LYS A 117 14.12 -6.28 -19.59
C LYS A 117 14.33 -5.67 -18.19
N GLU A 118 14.06 -4.37 -18.04
CA GLU A 118 14.14 -3.68 -16.74
C GLU A 118 13.14 -4.26 -15.74
N TYR A 119 11.89 -4.48 -16.15
CA TYR A 119 10.85 -5.08 -15.32
C TYR A 119 11.29 -6.45 -14.78
N ARG A 120 11.76 -7.35 -15.66
CA ARG A 120 12.25 -8.69 -15.25
C ARG A 120 13.41 -8.59 -14.27
N LYS A 121 14.35 -7.65 -14.50
CA LYS A 121 15.47 -7.41 -13.60
C LYS A 121 15.01 -6.92 -12.23
N VAL A 122 14.13 -5.91 -12.18
CA VAL A 122 13.55 -5.41 -10.92
C VAL A 122 12.81 -6.52 -10.18
N LYS A 123 11.95 -7.28 -10.88
CA LYS A 123 11.24 -8.42 -10.30
C LYS A 123 12.19 -9.44 -9.68
N SER A 124 13.26 -9.82 -10.38
CA SER A 124 14.25 -10.78 -9.88
C SER A 124 14.98 -10.30 -8.62
N LEU A 125 15.25 -8.98 -8.52
CA LEU A 125 15.90 -8.39 -7.36
C LEU A 125 14.95 -8.31 -6.17
N LEU A 126 13.69 -7.90 -6.39
CA LEU A 126 12.68 -7.81 -5.32
C LEU A 126 12.45 -9.14 -4.62
N LEU A 127 12.44 -10.24 -5.36
CA LEU A 127 12.26 -11.59 -4.81
C LEU A 127 13.42 -12.03 -3.89
N LYS A 128 14.61 -11.40 -4.01
CA LYS A 128 15.77 -11.66 -3.15
C LYS A 128 15.78 -10.80 -1.87
N ILE A 129 14.99 -9.73 -1.81
CA ILE A 129 15.03 -8.79 -0.67
C ILE A 129 14.14 -9.33 0.46
N PRO A 130 14.65 -9.42 1.71
CA PRO A 130 13.82 -9.81 2.84
C PRO A 130 12.77 -8.71 3.14
N LEU A 131 11.50 -9.12 3.25
CA LEU A 131 10.35 -8.21 3.38
C LEU A 131 10.14 -7.67 4.81
N SER A 132 10.69 -8.33 5.83
CA SER A 132 10.42 -8.00 7.23
C SER A 132 10.86 -6.58 7.62
N GLY A 133 9.94 -5.80 8.19
CA GLY A 133 10.20 -4.45 8.72
C GLY A 133 10.44 -3.37 7.65
N LYS A 134 10.30 -3.69 6.37
CA LYS A 134 10.63 -2.81 5.26
C LYS A 134 9.37 -2.22 4.61
N SER A 135 9.44 -0.94 4.23
CA SER A 135 8.39 -0.32 3.41
C SER A 135 8.47 -0.87 1.99
N VAL A 136 7.37 -1.47 1.52
CA VAL A 136 7.28 -2.02 0.16
C VAL A 136 7.42 -0.95 -0.91
N LYS A 137 6.77 0.20 -0.73
CA LYS A 137 6.95 1.37 -1.60
C LYS A 137 8.44 1.72 -1.75
N ALA A 138 9.13 1.92 -0.62
CA ALA A 138 10.53 2.32 -0.65
C ALA A 138 11.41 1.24 -1.30
N MET A 139 11.12 -0.03 -1.05
CA MET A 139 11.83 -1.16 -1.66
C MET A 139 11.69 -1.17 -3.19
N VAL A 140 10.45 -1.10 -3.69
CA VAL A 140 10.17 -1.14 -5.14
C VAL A 140 10.80 0.06 -5.84
N ILE A 141 10.56 1.27 -5.33
CA ILE A 141 11.09 2.50 -5.94
C ILE A 141 12.61 2.50 -5.93
N SER A 142 13.24 2.11 -4.82
CA SER A 142 14.72 2.08 -4.76
C SER A 142 15.31 1.06 -5.73
N THR A 143 14.64 -0.07 -5.93
CA THR A 143 15.07 -1.10 -6.89
C THR A 143 14.92 -0.60 -8.32
N ILE A 144 13.85 0.11 -8.64
CA ILE A 144 13.65 0.75 -9.95
C ILE A 144 14.73 1.82 -10.20
N VAL A 145 14.96 2.71 -9.23
CA VAL A 145 16.00 3.74 -9.30
C VAL A 145 17.38 3.13 -9.54
N TYR A 146 17.69 2.01 -8.87
CA TYR A 146 18.93 1.28 -9.07
C TYR A 146 19.05 0.69 -10.48
N VAL A 147 17.99 0.05 -10.99
CA VAL A 147 18.01 -0.62 -12.31
C VAL A 147 18.03 0.39 -13.47
N LYS A 148 17.22 1.46 -13.40
CA LYS A 148 17.18 2.52 -14.43
C LYS A 148 18.29 3.57 -14.28
N ASN A 149 19.10 3.48 -13.23
CA ASN A 149 20.13 4.47 -12.90
C ASN A 149 19.59 5.91 -12.85
N LEU A 150 18.48 6.12 -12.14
CA LEU A 150 17.82 7.42 -12.03
C LEU A 150 18.45 8.29 -10.93
N ASP A 151 18.19 9.60 -11.01
CA ASP A 151 18.53 10.54 -9.94
C ASP A 151 17.72 10.25 -8.67
N ALA A 152 18.42 9.73 -7.67
CA ALA A 152 17.83 9.33 -6.39
C ALA A 152 17.25 10.51 -5.60
N ILE A 153 17.82 11.72 -5.70
CA ILE A 153 17.35 12.89 -4.94
C ILE A 153 16.02 13.36 -5.51
N LYS A 154 15.92 13.43 -6.85
CA LYS A 154 14.70 13.80 -7.54
C LYS A 154 13.56 12.82 -7.23
N ILE A 155 13.81 11.52 -7.40
CA ILE A 155 12.81 10.48 -7.16
C ILE A 155 12.41 10.38 -5.67
N ALA A 156 13.36 10.55 -4.74
CA ALA A 156 13.07 10.59 -3.30
C ALA A 156 12.02 11.65 -2.96
N LYS A 157 12.20 12.87 -3.49
CA LYS A 157 11.27 13.98 -3.26
C LYS A 157 9.90 13.70 -3.85
N GLU A 158 9.85 13.26 -5.11
CA GLU A 158 8.61 13.00 -5.85
C GLU A 158 7.75 11.93 -5.18
N TYR A 159 8.36 10.79 -4.79
CA TYR A 159 7.63 9.67 -4.23
C TYR A 159 7.58 9.67 -2.69
N ARG A 160 8.06 10.74 -2.05
CA ARG A 160 8.11 10.90 -0.58
C ARG A 160 8.83 9.74 0.11
N VAL A 161 9.92 9.28 -0.48
CA VAL A 161 10.84 8.28 0.09
C VAL A 161 12.10 9.00 0.54
N SER A 162 12.63 8.69 1.73
CA SER A 162 13.87 9.33 2.19
C SER A 162 15.05 8.98 1.26
N PRO A 163 15.89 9.95 0.85
CA PRO A 163 17.09 9.67 0.05
C PRO A 163 18.02 8.66 0.74
N TYR A 164 18.09 8.70 2.07
CA TYR A 164 18.86 7.74 2.86
C TYR A 164 18.32 6.31 2.72
N THR A 165 17.00 6.14 2.65
CA THR A 165 16.39 4.83 2.42
C THR A 165 16.75 4.29 1.03
N ILE A 166 16.75 5.13 -0.01
CA ILE A 166 17.18 4.73 -1.35
C ILE A 166 18.65 4.29 -1.34
N LYS A 167 19.51 5.01 -0.61
CA LYS A 167 20.91 4.62 -0.43
C LYS A 167 21.06 3.25 0.24
N ILE A 168 20.35 3.00 1.34
CA ILE A 168 20.38 1.69 2.03
C ILE A 168 20.01 0.56 1.08
N TYR A 169 18.92 0.71 0.32
CA TYR A 169 18.51 -0.32 -0.64
C TYR A 169 19.52 -0.49 -1.77
N ARG A 170 20.12 0.60 -2.26
CA ARG A 170 21.18 0.52 -3.28
C ARG A 170 22.36 -0.29 -2.78
N ASP A 171 22.80 -0.08 -1.55
CA ASP A 171 23.93 -0.81 -0.97
C ASP A 171 23.58 -2.29 -0.75
N LEU A 172 22.35 -2.58 -0.29
CA LEU A 172 21.82 -3.94 -0.23
C LEU A 172 21.75 -4.62 -1.60
N LEU A 173 21.31 -3.91 -2.65
CA LEU A 173 21.18 -4.47 -3.99
C LEU A 173 22.53 -4.81 -4.63
N LYS A 174 23.60 -4.09 -4.27
CA LYS A 174 24.96 -4.41 -4.72
C LYS A 174 25.51 -5.70 -4.10
N SER A 175 24.96 -6.16 -2.98
CA SER A 175 25.39 -7.38 -2.30
C SER A 175 24.59 -8.63 -2.69
N LEU A 176 23.64 -8.53 -3.64
CA LEU A 176 22.71 -9.60 -4.07
C LEU A 176 23.02 -10.15 -5.47
#